data_AF-A0AAV8H7S7-F1
#
_entry.id   AF-A0AAV8H7S7-F1
#
_cell.length_a   1.000
_cell.length_b   1.000
_cell.length_c   1.000
_cell.angle_alpha   90.00
_cell.angle_beta   90.00
_cell.angle_gamma   90.00
#
_symmetry.space_group_name_H-M   'P 1'
#
loop_
_entity.id
_entity.type
_entity.pdbx_description
1 polymer ?
#
loop_
_entity_poly.entity_id
_entity_poly.type
_entity_poly.pdbx_seq_one_letter_code
_entity_poly.pdbx_strand_id
1 'polypeptide(L)'
;MDGSGVLIYTGSGGQPTGKKGHMTLPQDQQLVRGNLALKNSIDVKTPVRVIYGRNISETGKSVMAFTYDGLYMVEELREEPEKYKIGGSEYTAKVFKFKLVRLPLQPEGQEKMPICAINTVDDEKPPEFNYITRMIYPAGYEKTVASGCECIGRCSSSKKCACATKNGGEMPFNFSGAIVQAKPLIFECGPACRCPPSCYNRVSQRGIRIPLEIFKTETRGWGVRSLSSIPSGSFVCEYLGELLKDEEAEKRKHNDAYLFDIGHNYDDAALWEGLAGFVAGTKSGSEASESEGFTIDAAEMGNVGRFINHSCSPNLYAQNVLFDHDDREMPHVMFFAAENIPPLEELTYHYNYTIGQVRDSQGNEKVKECYCGSSECQGRLY
;
A
#
# COMPACT_ATOMS: atom_id res chain seq x y z
N MET A 1 10.40 -8.67 -14.59
CA MET A 1 10.48 -10.13 -14.39
C MET A 1 9.48 -10.79 -15.30
N ASP A 2 9.91 -11.85 -15.96
CA ASP A 2 9.07 -12.96 -16.38
C ASP A 2 8.43 -13.57 -15.13
N GLY A 3 7.15 -13.94 -15.15
CA GLY A 3 6.42 -14.43 -13.96
C GLY A 3 6.88 -15.81 -13.45
N SER A 4 8.14 -16.19 -13.63
CA SER A 4 8.69 -17.53 -13.37
C SER A 4 9.11 -17.77 -11.92
N GLY A 5 9.25 -16.71 -11.10
CA GLY A 5 9.71 -16.83 -9.71
C GLY A 5 11.18 -17.20 -9.57
N VAL A 6 11.97 -17.11 -10.65
CA VAL A 6 13.40 -17.42 -10.66
C VAL A 6 14.20 -16.13 -10.85
N LEU A 7 15.26 -15.96 -10.08
CA LEU A 7 16.19 -14.82 -10.13
C LEU A 7 17.62 -15.34 -10.29
N ILE A 8 18.39 -14.75 -11.20
CA ILE A 8 19.84 -14.96 -11.28
C ILE A 8 20.54 -13.77 -10.63
N TYR A 9 21.15 -13.99 -9.46
CA TYR A 9 21.91 -12.99 -8.71
C TYR A 9 23.41 -13.13 -9.00
N THR A 10 24.08 -12.02 -9.31
CA THR A 10 25.54 -12.03 -9.51
C THR A 10 26.24 -11.73 -8.19
N GLY A 11 27.25 -12.53 -7.86
CA GLY A 11 28.08 -12.35 -6.67
C GLY A 11 28.73 -10.98 -6.60
N SER A 12 29.27 -10.66 -5.42
CA SER A 12 29.93 -9.39 -5.13
C SER A 12 31.46 -9.49 -5.30
N GLY A 13 32.11 -8.35 -5.51
CA GLY A 13 33.56 -8.25 -5.70
C GLY A 13 34.00 -8.34 -7.16
N GLY A 14 35.27 -8.03 -7.42
CA GLY A 14 35.88 -8.14 -8.75
C GLY A 14 35.47 -7.08 -9.77
N GLN A 15 34.47 -6.25 -9.46
CA GLN A 15 34.00 -5.19 -10.36
C GLN A 15 35.02 -4.03 -10.45
N PRO A 16 35.22 -3.46 -11.66
CA PRO A 16 36.03 -2.26 -11.84
C PRO A 16 35.51 -1.10 -11.00
N THR A 17 36.39 -0.42 -10.26
CA THR A 17 36.05 0.76 -9.44
C THR A 17 37.01 1.91 -9.73
N GLY A 18 36.54 3.16 -9.62
CA GLY A 18 37.34 4.36 -9.86
C GLY A 18 36.72 5.34 -10.86
N LYS A 19 37.39 6.49 -11.06
CA LYS A 19 36.97 7.54 -12.02
C LYS A 19 37.58 7.28 -13.40
N LYS A 20 36.98 7.82 -14.47
CA LYS A 20 37.52 7.75 -15.84
C LYS A 20 39.00 8.18 -15.84
N GLY A 21 39.90 7.25 -16.22
CA GLY A 21 41.35 7.44 -16.26
C GLY A 21 42.15 6.72 -15.17
N HIS A 22 41.52 6.30 -14.06
CA HIS A 22 42.13 5.52 -12.97
C HIS A 22 41.13 4.44 -12.49
N MET A 23 40.68 3.59 -13.41
CA MET A 23 39.76 2.52 -13.09
C MET A 23 40.53 1.23 -12.85
N THR A 24 40.23 0.53 -11.76
CA THR A 24 40.84 -0.78 -11.50
C THR A 24 40.39 -1.79 -12.54
N LEU A 25 41.29 -2.70 -12.92
CA LEU A 25 40.94 -3.81 -13.79
C LEU A 25 39.96 -4.76 -13.08
N PRO A 26 39.05 -5.43 -13.82
CA PRO A 26 38.19 -6.43 -13.25
C PRO A 26 39.04 -7.61 -12.77
N GLN A 27 38.60 -8.23 -11.68
CA GLN A 27 39.26 -9.39 -11.07
C GLN A 27 38.24 -10.50 -10.89
N ASP A 28 38.73 -11.74 -10.87
CA ASP A 28 37.88 -12.89 -10.56
C ASP A 28 37.27 -12.72 -9.15
N GLN A 29 35.98 -13.02 -9.06
CA GLN A 29 35.30 -13.02 -7.78
C GLN A 29 35.86 -14.11 -6.87
N GLN A 30 35.95 -13.79 -5.59
CA GLN A 30 36.38 -14.74 -4.57
C GLN A 30 35.17 -15.25 -3.79
N LEU A 31 35.19 -16.52 -3.41
CA LEU A 31 34.14 -17.14 -2.61
C LEU A 31 34.30 -16.78 -1.12
N VAL A 32 34.11 -15.50 -0.82
CA VAL A 32 34.22 -14.90 0.52
C VAL A 32 33.01 -14.02 0.79
N ARG A 33 32.80 -13.64 2.06
CA ARG A 33 31.74 -12.70 2.47
C ARG A 33 30.35 -13.14 1.94
N GLY A 34 29.66 -12.26 1.20
CA GLY A 34 28.33 -12.53 0.65
C GLY A 34 28.30 -13.73 -0.30
N ASN A 35 29.36 -13.96 -1.08
CA ASN A 35 29.42 -15.10 -2.00
C ASN A 35 29.50 -16.41 -1.23
N LEU A 36 30.32 -16.46 -0.17
CA LEU A 36 30.41 -17.61 0.73
C LEU A 36 29.12 -17.81 1.51
N ALA A 37 28.49 -16.73 1.99
CA ALA A 37 27.21 -16.80 2.70
C ALA A 37 26.10 -17.40 1.82
N LEU A 38 25.99 -16.97 0.56
CA LEU A 38 25.03 -17.53 -0.39
C LEU A 38 25.34 -19.00 -0.73
N LYS A 39 26.63 -19.36 -0.86
CA LYS A 39 27.01 -20.77 -1.03
C LYS A 39 26.63 -21.61 0.20
N ASN A 40 26.86 -21.10 1.40
CA ASN A 40 26.45 -21.77 2.63
C ASN A 40 24.92 -21.92 2.67
N SER A 41 24.14 -20.92 2.25
CA SER A 41 22.68 -21.02 2.14
C SER A 41 22.22 -22.16 1.22
N ILE A 42 22.97 -22.47 0.15
CA ILE A 42 22.71 -23.65 -0.71
C ILE A 42 22.91 -24.94 0.08
N ASP A 43 23.98 -25.02 0.86
CA ASP A 43 24.41 -26.24 1.57
C ASP A 43 23.51 -26.54 2.77
N VAL A 44 23.20 -25.52 3.57
CA VAL A 44 22.35 -25.65 4.77
C VAL A 44 20.87 -25.39 4.50
N LYS A 45 20.48 -25.17 3.24
CA LYS A 45 19.09 -24.91 2.82
C LYS A 45 18.39 -23.82 3.62
N THR A 46 19.11 -22.74 3.92
CA THR A 46 18.52 -21.58 4.60
C THR A 46 18.00 -20.56 3.58
N PRO A 47 16.73 -20.14 3.65
CA PRO A 47 16.16 -19.18 2.72
C PRO A 47 16.76 -17.79 2.89
N VAL A 48 16.75 -17.01 1.81
CA VAL A 48 17.22 -15.62 1.76
C VAL A 48 16.09 -14.67 1.41
N ARG A 49 16.14 -13.46 1.98
CA ARG A 49 15.22 -12.37 1.62
C ARG A 49 15.72 -11.69 0.36
N VAL A 50 14.83 -11.47 -0.62
CA VAL A 50 15.14 -10.74 -1.85
C VAL A 50 14.46 -9.37 -1.85
N ILE A 51 15.23 -8.31 -2.10
CA ILE A 51 14.76 -6.93 -2.17
C ILE A 51 15.27 -6.30 -3.48
N TYR A 52 14.38 -5.75 -4.30
CA TYR A 52 14.77 -5.05 -5.54
C TYR A 52 14.86 -3.56 -5.33
N GLY A 53 15.98 -2.97 -5.76
CA GLY A 53 16.10 -1.54 -5.99
C GLY A 53 15.58 -1.17 -7.38
N ARG A 54 14.74 -0.14 -7.47
CA ARG A 54 14.26 0.45 -8.73
C ARG A 54 14.45 1.95 -8.69
N ASN A 55 15.12 2.48 -9.71
CA ASN A 55 15.25 3.93 -9.90
C ASN A 55 13.92 4.49 -10.37
N ILE A 56 13.34 5.36 -9.56
CA ILE A 56 12.17 6.16 -9.89
C ILE A 56 12.70 7.55 -10.24
N SER A 57 12.43 8.02 -11.46
CA SER A 57 12.80 9.36 -11.90
C SER A 57 11.58 10.28 -11.78
N GLU A 58 11.62 11.22 -10.84
CA GLU A 58 10.59 12.26 -10.67
C GLU A 58 11.26 13.62 -10.79
N THR A 59 10.72 14.51 -11.63
CA THR A 59 11.14 15.93 -11.74
C THR A 59 12.63 16.18 -12.03
N GLY A 60 13.34 15.19 -12.58
CA GLY A 60 14.79 15.27 -12.84
C GLY A 60 15.68 14.82 -11.67
N LYS A 61 15.10 14.39 -10.53
CA LYS A 61 15.82 13.72 -9.44
C LYS A 61 15.52 12.22 -9.48
N SER A 62 16.57 11.40 -9.41
CA SER A 62 16.45 9.94 -9.33
C SER A 62 16.40 9.53 -7.86
N VAL A 63 15.32 8.87 -7.45
CA VAL A 63 15.15 8.27 -6.12
C VAL A 63 15.21 6.75 -6.27
N MET A 64 16.00 6.08 -5.43
CA MET A 64 16.09 4.61 -5.40
C MET A 64 15.02 4.06 -4.44
N ALA A 65 14.02 3.34 -4.96
CA ALA A 65 13.01 2.69 -4.15
C ALA A 65 13.32 1.19 -4.02
N PHE A 66 13.13 0.64 -2.82
CA PHE A 66 13.36 -0.78 -2.53
C PHE A 66 12.03 -1.50 -2.34
N THR A 67 11.92 -2.73 -2.83
CA THR A 67 10.69 -3.54 -2.71
C THR A 67 11.07 -4.96 -2.33
N TYR A 68 10.58 -5.44 -1.18
CA TYR A 68 10.75 -6.83 -0.75
C TYR A 68 9.90 -7.76 -1.63
N ASP A 69 10.49 -8.86 -2.08
CA ASP A 69 9.88 -9.80 -3.03
C ASP A 69 9.57 -11.17 -2.42
N GLY A 70 9.97 -11.37 -1.16
CA GLY A 70 9.71 -12.58 -0.41
C GLY A 70 10.97 -13.41 -0.14
N LEU A 71 10.74 -14.65 0.25
CA LEU A 71 11.77 -15.64 0.56
C LEU A 71 12.12 -16.49 -0.66
N TYR A 72 13.42 -16.70 -0.85
CA TYR A 72 13.99 -17.46 -1.94
C TYR A 72 14.93 -18.53 -1.41
N MET A 73 14.93 -19.68 -2.06
CA MET A 73 15.99 -20.67 -1.91
C MET A 73 17.10 -20.37 -2.91
N VAL A 74 18.34 -20.39 -2.45
CA VAL A 74 19.49 -20.43 -3.34
C VAL A 74 19.66 -21.89 -3.77
N GLU A 75 19.38 -22.19 -5.04
CA GLU A 75 19.39 -23.56 -5.55
C GLU A 75 20.72 -23.95 -6.15
N GLU A 76 21.31 -23.04 -6.93
CA GLU A 76 22.49 -23.34 -7.73
C GLU A 76 23.51 -22.19 -7.67
N LEU A 77 24.80 -22.56 -7.70
CA LEU A 77 25.93 -21.66 -7.92
C LEU A 77 26.63 -22.08 -9.21
N ARG A 78 26.83 -21.13 -10.13
CA ARG A 78 27.64 -21.29 -11.34
C ARG A 78 28.76 -20.24 -11.36
N GLU A 79 29.90 -20.60 -11.93
CA GLU A 79 30.99 -19.68 -12.21
C GLU A 79 31.04 -19.45 -13.72
N GLU A 80 30.92 -18.20 -14.15
CA GLU A 80 30.83 -17.84 -15.56
C GLU A 80 31.74 -16.64 -15.87
N PRO A 81 32.35 -16.57 -17.07
CA PRO A 81 33.11 -15.40 -17.49
C PRO A 81 32.17 -14.22 -17.82
N GLU A 82 32.45 -13.05 -17.24
CA GLU A 82 31.76 -11.79 -17.53
C GLU A 82 32.71 -10.80 -18.22
N LYS A 83 32.21 -10.14 -19.27
CA LYS A 83 32.98 -9.21 -20.09
C LYS A 83 32.79 -7.78 -19.61
N TYR A 84 33.90 -7.07 -19.41
CA TYR A 84 33.95 -5.68 -19.01
C TYR A 84 34.61 -4.84 -20.12
N LYS A 85 34.00 -3.69 -20.46
CA LYS A 85 34.58 -2.72 -21.40
C LYS A 85 35.15 -1.54 -20.64
N ILE A 86 36.47 -1.35 -20.72
CA ILE A 86 37.21 -0.31 -20.02
C ILE A 86 38.12 0.40 -21.01
N GLY A 87 37.92 1.71 -21.20
CA GLY A 87 38.80 2.52 -22.05
C GLY A 87 38.90 2.07 -23.52
N GLY A 88 37.90 1.34 -24.03
CA GLY A 88 37.91 0.78 -25.38
C GLY A 88 38.49 -0.63 -25.49
N SER A 89 39.09 -1.16 -24.43
CA SER A 89 39.58 -2.55 -24.35
C SER A 89 38.57 -3.47 -23.64
N GLU A 90 38.53 -4.74 -24.04
CA GLU A 90 37.68 -5.78 -23.45
C GLU A 90 38.50 -6.64 -22.49
N TYR A 91 37.97 -6.84 -21.30
CA TYR A 91 38.54 -7.68 -20.25
C TYR A 91 37.49 -8.72 -19.84
N THR A 92 37.94 -9.89 -19.43
CA THR A 92 37.07 -10.96 -18.93
C THR A 92 37.51 -11.32 -17.52
N ALA A 93 36.55 -11.39 -16.60
CA ALA A 93 36.77 -11.89 -15.25
C ALA A 93 35.67 -12.87 -14.89
N LYS A 94 35.98 -13.83 -14.01
CA LYS A 94 35.01 -14.82 -13.57
C LYS A 94 34.13 -14.28 -12.46
N VAL A 95 32.83 -14.51 -12.59
CA VAL A 95 31.82 -14.12 -11.61
C VAL A 95 31.01 -15.32 -11.16
N PHE A 96 30.47 -15.22 -9.95
CA PHE A 96 29.51 -16.19 -9.45
C PHE A 96 28.08 -15.79 -9.84
N LYS A 97 27.31 -16.72 -10.37
CA LYS A 97 25.87 -16.59 -10.64
C LYS A 97 25.12 -17.54 -9.72
N PHE A 98 24.27 -16.99 -8.88
CA PHE A 98 23.41 -17.73 -7.96
C PHE A 98 21.99 -17.79 -8.53
N LYS A 99 21.44 -18.99 -8.70
CA LYS A 99 20.02 -19.18 -9.05
C LYS A 99 19.21 -19.18 -7.76
N LEU A 100 18.37 -18.17 -7.60
CA LEU A 100 17.43 -18.04 -6.51
C LEU A 100 16.05 -18.41 -7.03
N VAL A 101 15.38 -19.33 -6.36
CA VAL A 101 14.01 -19.74 -6.68
C VAL A 101 13.10 -19.36 -5.54
N ARG A 102 12.03 -18.63 -5.87
CA ARG A 102 11.05 -18.16 -4.91
C ARG A 102 10.38 -19.36 -4.26
N LEU A 103 10.28 -19.36 -2.93
CA LEU A 103 9.58 -20.43 -2.22
C LEU A 103 8.10 -20.44 -2.65
N PRO A 104 7.53 -21.62 -3.01
CA PRO A 104 6.10 -21.76 -3.30
C PRO A 104 5.29 -21.63 -2.01
N LEU A 105 4.01 -21.25 -2.13
CA LEU A 105 3.08 -21.16 -0.99
C LEU A 105 3.61 -20.32 0.18
N GLN A 106 4.34 -19.23 -0.12
CA GLN A 106 4.49 -18.15 0.86
C GLN A 106 3.08 -17.70 1.23
N PRO A 107 2.72 -17.66 2.53
CA PRO A 107 1.33 -17.68 2.97
C PRO A 107 0.46 -16.72 2.17
N GLU A 108 -0.58 -17.25 1.53
CA GLU A 108 -1.67 -16.38 1.07
C GLU A 108 -2.25 -15.71 2.32
N GLY A 109 -2.33 -14.38 2.32
CA GLY A 109 -2.71 -13.62 3.52
C GLY A 109 -1.56 -12.93 4.28
N GLN A 110 -0.33 -12.94 3.76
CA GLN A 110 0.75 -12.11 4.29
C GLN A 110 1.14 -10.99 3.33
N GLU A 111 1.43 -9.81 3.89
CA GLU A 111 1.89 -8.66 3.12
C GLU A 111 3.18 -8.97 2.38
N LYS A 112 3.35 -8.36 1.20
CA LYS A 112 4.60 -8.47 0.42
C LYS A 112 5.80 -7.87 1.15
N MET A 113 5.56 -6.99 2.11
CA MET A 113 6.54 -6.38 2.99
C MET A 113 6.17 -6.71 4.43
N PRO A 114 7.07 -7.30 5.25
CA PRO A 114 6.75 -7.56 6.64
C PRO A 114 6.47 -6.25 7.37
N ILE A 115 5.41 -6.24 8.17
CA ILE A 115 5.05 -5.11 9.04
C ILE A 115 5.43 -5.51 10.46
N CYS A 116 6.49 -4.90 10.98
CA CYS A 116 6.98 -5.17 12.32
C CYS A 116 6.15 -4.41 13.37
N ALA A 117 6.14 -4.95 14.59
CA ALA A 117 5.58 -4.27 15.75
C ALA A 117 6.71 -3.82 16.69
N ILE A 118 6.74 -2.54 17.04
CA ILE A 118 7.75 -1.93 17.91
C ILE A 118 7.08 -1.35 19.15
N ASN A 119 7.53 -1.76 20.33
CA ASN A 119 7.12 -1.14 21.59
C ASN A 119 8.37 -0.67 22.35
N THR A 120 8.45 0.63 22.60
CA THR A 120 9.49 1.27 23.43
C THR A 120 8.90 2.05 24.60
N VAL A 121 7.60 1.89 24.85
CA VAL A 121 6.84 2.62 25.87
C VAL A 121 6.60 1.74 27.10
N ASP A 122 6.18 0.50 26.87
CA ASP A 122 5.84 -0.49 27.91
C ASP A 122 6.06 -1.93 27.40
N ASP A 123 5.60 -2.92 28.19
CA ASP A 123 5.68 -4.35 27.86
C ASP A 123 4.43 -4.91 27.15
N GLU A 124 3.49 -4.04 26.71
CA GLU A 124 2.27 -4.45 26.03
C GLU A 124 2.59 -5.06 24.66
N LYS A 125 1.91 -6.16 24.31
CA LYS A 125 1.97 -6.76 22.98
C LYS A 125 0.86 -6.20 22.09
N PRO A 126 1.04 -6.20 20.76
CA PRO A 126 -0.06 -5.89 19.85
C PRO A 126 -1.27 -6.79 20.14
N PRO A 127 -2.50 -6.27 20.00
CA PRO A 127 -3.70 -7.06 20.19
C PRO A 127 -3.73 -8.25 19.22
N GLU A 128 -4.25 -9.38 19.68
CA GLU A 128 -4.44 -10.56 18.84
C GLU A 128 -5.64 -10.36 17.92
N PHE A 129 -5.47 -10.68 16.63
CA PHE A 129 -6.52 -10.69 15.61
C PHE A 129 -6.04 -11.51 14.41
N ASN A 130 -6.96 -11.85 13.50
CA ASN A 130 -6.64 -12.56 12.28
C ASN A 130 -6.24 -11.57 11.17
N TYR A 131 -4.97 -11.60 10.76
CA TYR A 131 -4.50 -10.74 9.68
C TYR A 131 -5.03 -11.23 8.32
N ILE A 132 -5.65 -10.35 7.55
CA ILE A 132 -6.16 -10.61 6.20
C ILE A 132 -5.56 -9.63 5.20
N THR A 133 -5.47 -10.05 3.92
CA THR A 133 -4.97 -9.20 2.82
C THR A 133 -6.02 -9.00 1.72
N ARG A 134 -7.28 -9.36 2.00
CA ARG A 134 -8.42 -9.23 1.08
C ARG A 134 -9.67 -8.95 1.90
N MET A 135 -10.58 -8.15 1.35
CA MET A 135 -11.88 -7.86 1.95
C MET A 135 -12.72 -9.13 2.07
N ILE A 136 -13.42 -9.29 3.19
CA ILE A 136 -14.39 -10.37 3.40
C ILE A 136 -15.78 -9.80 3.13
N TYR A 137 -16.46 -10.32 2.11
CA TYR A 137 -17.80 -9.88 1.73
C TYR A 137 -18.86 -10.73 2.44
N PRO A 138 -20.11 -10.22 2.58
CA PRO A 138 -21.21 -10.99 3.14
C PRO A 138 -21.41 -12.35 2.47
N ALA A 139 -21.79 -13.35 3.26
CA ALA A 139 -22.05 -14.69 2.75
C ALA A 139 -23.13 -14.66 1.66
N GLY A 140 -22.86 -15.29 0.51
CA GLY A 140 -23.76 -15.30 -0.64
C GLY A 140 -23.65 -14.08 -1.55
N TYR A 141 -22.79 -13.11 -1.24
CA TYR A 141 -22.49 -12.03 -2.19
C TYR A 141 -21.70 -12.55 -3.39
N GLU A 142 -22.29 -12.45 -4.57
CA GLU A 142 -21.61 -12.69 -5.84
C GLU A 142 -21.17 -11.37 -6.45
N LYS A 143 -19.85 -11.16 -6.55
CA LYS A 143 -19.28 -9.96 -7.18
C LYS A 143 -19.79 -9.82 -8.61
N THR A 144 -20.40 -8.68 -8.90
CA THR A 144 -20.72 -8.33 -10.28
C THR A 144 -19.44 -8.23 -11.09
N VAL A 145 -19.41 -8.87 -12.27
CA VAL A 145 -18.21 -8.82 -13.13
C VAL A 145 -18.07 -7.41 -13.67
N ALA A 146 -17.06 -6.68 -13.20
CA ALA A 146 -16.79 -5.33 -13.66
C ALA A 146 -16.49 -5.31 -15.17
N SER A 147 -17.07 -4.35 -15.88
CA SER A 147 -16.74 -4.10 -17.28
C SER A 147 -15.31 -3.54 -17.40
N GLY A 148 -14.44 -4.29 -18.08
CA GLY A 148 -13.04 -3.94 -18.28
C GLY A 148 -12.76 -3.21 -19.60
N CYS A 149 -11.60 -2.55 -19.70
CA CYS A 149 -11.15 -1.96 -20.96
C CYS A 149 -10.43 -2.98 -21.86
N GLU A 150 -10.48 -2.75 -23.18
CA GLU A 150 -9.76 -3.57 -24.17
C GLU A 150 -8.36 -3.04 -24.54
N CYS A 151 -7.84 -2.08 -23.77
CA CYS A 151 -6.52 -1.50 -24.04
C CYS A 151 -5.41 -2.55 -23.97
N ILE A 152 -4.58 -2.63 -25.00
CA ILE A 152 -3.43 -3.56 -25.05
C ILE A 152 -2.24 -3.02 -24.24
N GLY A 153 -2.02 -1.70 -24.27
CA GLY A 153 -0.98 -1.01 -23.52
C GLY A 153 -1.45 -0.49 -22.17
N ARG A 154 -0.60 0.32 -21.52
CA ARG A 154 -0.98 1.08 -20.33
C ARG A 154 -2.10 2.07 -20.70
N CYS A 155 -3.15 2.13 -19.88
CA CYS A 155 -4.24 3.08 -20.09
C CYS A 155 -3.76 4.53 -19.91
N SER A 156 -4.41 5.45 -20.63
CA SER A 156 -4.16 6.89 -20.61
C SER A 156 -5.49 7.63 -20.74
N SER A 157 -5.50 8.96 -20.57
CA SER A 157 -6.67 9.84 -20.68
C SER A 157 -7.18 9.94 -22.13
N SER A 158 -7.68 8.83 -22.64
CA SER A 158 -8.26 8.69 -23.97
C SER A 158 -9.70 8.22 -23.84
N LYS A 159 -10.62 8.87 -24.55
CA LYS A 159 -12.03 8.46 -24.64
C LYS A 159 -12.25 7.03 -25.15
N LYS A 160 -11.19 6.39 -25.70
CA LYS A 160 -11.20 4.99 -26.12
C LYS A 160 -11.09 3.99 -24.96
N CYS A 161 -10.60 4.42 -23.79
CA CYS A 161 -10.46 3.55 -22.63
C CYS A 161 -11.73 3.62 -21.77
N ALA A 162 -12.46 2.51 -21.65
CA ALA A 162 -13.66 2.44 -20.81
C ALA A 162 -13.39 2.86 -19.35
N CYS A 163 -12.25 2.47 -18.77
CA CYS A 163 -11.85 2.88 -17.42
C CYS A 163 -11.57 4.39 -17.32
N ALA A 164 -11.01 5.03 -18.36
CA ALA A 164 -10.86 6.48 -18.39
C ALA A 164 -12.23 7.17 -18.39
N THR A 165 -13.15 6.67 -19.21
CA THR A 165 -14.53 7.17 -19.27
C THR A 165 -15.23 7.06 -17.92
N LYS A 166 -15.09 5.94 -17.20
CA LYS A 166 -15.61 5.77 -15.83
C LYS A 166 -15.08 6.81 -14.84
N ASN A 167 -13.87 7.34 -15.06
CA ASN A 167 -13.27 8.40 -14.23
C ASN A 167 -13.52 9.82 -14.75
N GLY A 168 -14.49 10.02 -15.65
CA GLY A 168 -14.80 11.33 -16.24
C GLY A 168 -13.93 11.71 -17.45
N GLY A 169 -13.27 10.73 -18.07
CA GLY A 169 -12.40 10.93 -19.23
C GLY A 169 -10.91 11.16 -18.89
N GLU A 170 -10.57 11.21 -17.60
CA GLU A 170 -9.21 11.46 -17.11
C GLU A 170 -8.69 10.28 -16.31
N MET A 171 -7.36 10.10 -16.29
CA MET A 171 -6.73 9.10 -15.41
C MET A 171 -6.61 9.64 -13.99
N PRO A 172 -7.07 8.90 -12.96
CA PRO A 172 -7.03 9.33 -11.57
C PRO A 172 -5.61 9.31 -10.97
N PHE A 173 -4.67 8.62 -11.63
CA PHE A 173 -3.27 8.49 -11.18
C PHE A 173 -2.30 9.02 -12.23
N ASN A 174 -1.23 9.65 -11.75
CA ASN A 174 -0.11 10.06 -12.59
C ASN A 174 0.80 8.86 -12.93
N PHE A 175 1.86 9.09 -13.72
CA PHE A 175 2.76 8.01 -14.15
C PHE A 175 3.64 7.41 -13.04
N SER A 176 3.81 8.11 -11.92
CA SER A 176 4.46 7.57 -10.71
C SER A 176 3.53 6.69 -9.87
N GLY A 177 2.21 6.75 -10.13
CA GLY A 177 1.18 6.07 -9.36
C GLY A 177 0.63 6.88 -8.20
N ALA A 178 0.95 8.18 -8.11
CA ALA A 178 0.31 9.07 -7.16
C ALA A 178 -1.08 9.49 -7.67
N ILE A 179 -2.06 9.57 -6.77
CA ILE A 179 -3.39 10.10 -7.06
C ILE A 179 -3.28 11.59 -7.43
N VAL A 180 -3.95 11.99 -8.50
CA VAL A 180 -3.91 13.37 -9.01
C VAL A 180 -4.84 14.28 -8.22
N GLN A 181 -6.02 13.78 -7.91
CA GLN A 181 -7.06 14.50 -7.17
C GLN A 181 -7.96 13.48 -6.47
N ALA A 182 -8.39 13.80 -5.25
CA ALA A 182 -9.44 13.05 -4.58
C ALA A 182 -10.76 13.15 -5.37
N LYS A 183 -11.52 12.06 -5.43
CA LYS A 183 -12.82 11.99 -6.10
C LYS A 183 -13.80 11.23 -5.21
N PRO A 184 -15.13 11.38 -5.38
CA PRO A 184 -16.10 10.55 -4.67
C PRO A 184 -15.87 9.05 -4.89
N LEU A 185 -15.45 8.67 -6.11
CA LEU A 185 -15.16 7.28 -6.46
C LEU A 185 -14.13 7.23 -7.59
N ILE A 186 -13.14 6.36 -7.44
CA ILE A 186 -12.12 6.08 -8.46
C ILE A 186 -12.32 4.69 -9.06
N PHE A 187 -12.22 4.58 -10.38
CA PHE A 187 -12.29 3.30 -11.08
C PHE A 187 -10.91 2.89 -11.59
N GLU A 188 -10.29 1.93 -10.94
CA GLU A 188 -9.08 1.29 -11.43
C GLU A 188 -9.38 0.27 -12.54
N CYS A 189 -8.37 -0.09 -13.31
CA CYS A 189 -8.46 -1.19 -14.25
C CYS A 189 -8.56 -2.51 -13.48
N GLY A 190 -9.61 -3.28 -13.75
CA GLY A 190 -9.90 -4.54 -13.08
C GLY A 190 -9.32 -5.81 -13.70
N PRO A 191 -9.65 -6.98 -13.14
CA PRO A 191 -9.29 -8.29 -13.70
C PRO A 191 -9.78 -8.50 -15.14
N ALA A 192 -10.94 -7.93 -15.50
CA ALA A 192 -11.50 -8.00 -16.85
C ALA A 192 -10.80 -7.10 -17.89
N CYS A 193 -9.87 -6.23 -17.47
CA CYS A 193 -9.14 -5.35 -18.40
C CYS A 193 -7.98 -6.07 -19.08
N ARG A 194 -7.79 -5.83 -20.38
CA ARG A 194 -6.64 -6.37 -21.16
C ARG A 194 -5.31 -5.65 -20.92
N CYS A 195 -5.32 -4.51 -20.24
CA CYS A 195 -4.13 -3.72 -20.00
C CYS A 195 -3.17 -4.43 -19.03
N PRO A 196 -1.85 -4.24 -19.16
CA PRO A 196 -0.87 -5.00 -18.40
C PRO A 196 -0.91 -4.64 -16.90
N PRO A 197 -0.35 -5.48 -16.01
CA PRO A 197 -0.22 -5.17 -14.57
C PRO A 197 0.54 -3.87 -14.28
N SER A 198 1.38 -3.42 -15.23
CA SER A 198 2.11 -2.14 -15.16
C SER A 198 1.29 -0.92 -15.60
N CYS A 199 -0.01 -1.08 -15.89
CA CYS A 199 -0.91 0.02 -16.22
C CYS A 199 -0.88 1.12 -15.14
N TYR A 200 -0.94 2.39 -15.55
CA TYR A 200 -0.97 3.52 -14.61
C TYR A 200 -2.27 3.54 -13.79
N ASN A 201 -3.37 3.02 -14.35
CA ASN A 201 -4.65 2.88 -13.65
C ASN A 201 -4.78 1.56 -12.88
N ARG A 202 -3.67 1.03 -12.35
CA ARG A 202 -3.64 -0.10 -11.40
C ARG A 202 -2.69 0.29 -10.29
N VAL A 203 -3.16 0.86 -9.18
CA VAL A 203 -2.31 1.43 -8.13
C VAL A 203 -2.55 0.71 -6.82
N SER A 204 -3.71 0.93 -6.20
CA SER A 204 -4.07 0.42 -4.89
C SER A 204 -4.17 -1.11 -4.87
N GLN A 205 -4.71 -1.70 -5.94
CA GLN A 205 -4.80 -3.17 -6.09
C GLN A 205 -3.45 -3.91 -6.08
N ARG A 206 -2.32 -3.19 -6.13
CA ARG A 206 -0.98 -3.78 -6.07
C ARG A 206 -0.56 -4.14 -4.64
N GLY A 207 -1.32 -3.70 -3.64
CA GLY A 207 -1.03 -3.87 -2.22
C GLY A 207 0.07 -2.93 -1.71
N ILE A 208 0.41 -3.08 -0.44
CA ILE A 208 1.37 -2.24 0.27
C ILE A 208 2.75 -2.32 -0.38
N ARG A 209 3.38 -1.14 -0.59
CA ARG A 209 4.72 -0.98 -1.19
C ARG A 209 5.64 -0.07 -0.39
N ILE A 210 5.17 0.39 0.76
CA ILE A 210 5.86 1.29 1.67
C ILE A 210 6.28 0.44 2.88
N PRO A 211 7.50 0.62 3.41
CA PRO A 211 7.92 -0.05 4.65
C PRO A 211 7.17 0.56 5.83
N LEU A 212 6.08 -0.09 6.21
CA LEU A 212 5.26 0.26 7.37
C LEU A 212 5.69 -0.54 8.59
N GLU A 213 5.49 0.04 9.77
CA GLU A 213 5.53 -0.66 11.05
C GLU A 213 4.39 -0.16 11.94
N ILE A 214 3.92 -1.03 12.84
CA ILE A 214 3.06 -0.62 13.94
C ILE A 214 3.93 -0.29 15.15
N PHE A 215 3.56 0.74 15.90
CA PHE A 215 4.31 1.13 17.09
C PHE A 215 3.39 1.52 18.24
N LYS A 216 3.83 1.27 19.47
CA LYS A 216 3.11 1.72 20.67
C LYS A 216 3.31 3.22 20.85
N THR A 217 2.21 3.97 20.93
CA THR A 217 2.17 5.40 21.26
C THR A 217 2.03 5.59 22.77
N GLU A 218 2.34 6.79 23.26
CA GLU A 218 2.22 7.10 24.70
C GLU A 218 0.77 7.13 25.20
N THR A 219 -0.17 7.59 24.38
CA THR A 219 -1.55 7.92 24.83
C THR A 219 -2.67 7.36 23.96
N ARG A 220 -2.38 6.90 22.74
CA ARG A 220 -3.39 6.52 21.73
C ARG A 220 -3.41 5.03 21.41
N GLY A 221 -2.65 4.22 22.16
CA GLY A 221 -2.52 2.78 21.89
C GLY A 221 -1.51 2.51 20.77
N TRP A 222 -1.83 1.58 19.87
CA TRP A 222 -0.97 1.24 18.74
C TRP A 222 -1.26 2.17 17.56
N GLY A 223 -0.22 2.67 16.91
CA GLY A 223 -0.27 3.51 15.71
C GLY A 223 0.50 2.90 14.55
N VAL A 224 0.43 3.51 13.37
CA VAL A 224 1.20 3.12 12.18
C VAL A 224 2.15 4.24 11.79
N ARG A 225 3.36 3.91 11.37
CA ARG A 225 4.31 4.85 10.74
C ARG A 225 5.08 4.18 9.61
N SER A 226 5.76 4.98 8.79
CA SER A 226 6.67 4.44 7.77
C SER A 226 8.14 4.66 8.10
N LEU A 227 8.98 3.69 7.76
CA LEU A 227 10.45 3.79 7.85
C LEU A 227 11.06 4.69 6.75
N SER A 228 10.27 5.11 5.77
CA SER A 228 10.71 5.98 4.67
C SER A 228 9.75 7.13 4.48
N SER A 229 10.22 8.20 3.82
CA SER A 229 9.34 9.32 3.45
C SER A 229 8.27 8.85 2.47
N ILE A 230 7.04 9.34 2.64
CA ILE A 230 5.91 9.05 1.75
C ILE A 230 5.58 10.32 0.96
N PRO A 231 5.77 10.35 -0.37
CA PRO A 231 5.34 11.49 -1.18
C PRO A 231 3.82 11.70 -1.15
N SER A 232 3.38 12.95 -1.24
CA SER A 232 1.95 13.29 -1.37
C SER A 232 1.30 12.54 -2.53
N GLY A 233 0.08 12.07 -2.29
CA GLY A 233 -0.70 11.26 -3.22
C GLY A 233 -0.26 9.79 -3.33
N SER A 234 0.70 9.33 -2.55
CA SER A 234 1.08 7.90 -2.54
C SER A 234 0.01 7.05 -1.86
N PHE A 235 -0.29 5.89 -2.46
CA PHE A 235 -1.10 4.86 -1.81
C PHE A 235 -0.34 4.26 -0.62
N VAL A 236 -1.02 4.15 0.53
CA VAL A 236 -0.47 3.60 1.78
C VAL A 236 -0.94 2.16 2.00
N CYS A 237 -2.23 1.98 2.29
CA CYS A 237 -2.86 0.67 2.46
C CYS A 237 -4.38 0.78 2.27
N GLU A 238 -5.04 -0.37 2.15
CA GLU A 238 -6.50 -0.49 2.23
C GLU A 238 -6.94 -0.62 3.70
N TYR A 239 -8.14 -0.19 4.06
CA TYR A 239 -8.78 -0.58 5.32
C TYR A 239 -9.52 -1.89 5.11
N LEU A 240 -8.98 -3.00 5.62
CA LEU A 240 -9.54 -4.34 5.42
C LEU A 240 -10.26 -4.85 6.66
N GLY A 241 -11.38 -5.54 6.44
CA GLY A 241 -12.12 -6.26 7.45
C GLY A 241 -13.24 -7.11 6.86
N GLU A 242 -14.22 -7.42 7.69
CA GLU A 242 -15.52 -7.92 7.25
C GLU A 242 -16.42 -6.77 6.82
N LEU A 243 -16.95 -6.85 5.62
CA LEU A 243 -17.94 -5.90 5.14
C LEU A 243 -19.33 -6.31 5.64
N LEU A 244 -19.96 -5.44 6.40
CA LEU A 244 -21.26 -5.64 7.03
C LEU A 244 -22.23 -4.57 6.58
N LYS A 245 -23.52 -4.90 6.58
CA LYS A 245 -24.57 -3.87 6.55
C LYS A 245 -24.52 -3.09 7.86
N ASP A 246 -24.82 -1.79 7.82
CA ASP A 246 -24.75 -0.93 9.01
C ASP A 246 -25.61 -1.46 10.17
N GLU A 247 -26.83 -1.95 9.89
CA GLU A 247 -27.69 -2.56 10.90
C GLU A 247 -27.04 -3.77 11.61
N GLU A 248 -26.19 -4.52 10.91
CA GLU A 248 -25.47 -5.66 11.48
C GLU A 248 -24.23 -5.19 12.25
N ALA A 249 -23.49 -4.21 11.72
CA ALA A 249 -22.37 -3.60 12.43
C ALA A 249 -22.82 -2.99 13.78
N GLU A 250 -23.96 -2.29 13.79
CA GLU A 250 -24.57 -1.76 15.02
C GLU A 250 -25.00 -2.84 16.01
N LYS A 251 -25.30 -4.07 15.56
CA LYS A 251 -25.64 -5.19 16.44
C LYS A 251 -24.40 -5.83 17.07
N ARG A 252 -23.23 -5.77 16.43
CA ARG A 252 -21.95 -6.29 16.93
C ARG A 252 -21.32 -5.46 18.06
N LYS A 253 -22.14 -4.82 18.91
CA LYS A 253 -21.89 -3.77 19.95
C LYS A 253 -20.70 -3.93 20.90
N HIS A 254 -19.93 -5.01 20.84
CA HIS A 254 -18.83 -5.29 21.74
C HIS A 254 -17.49 -4.65 21.34
N ASN A 255 -17.30 -4.17 20.10
CA ASN A 255 -16.00 -3.61 19.68
C ASN A 255 -16.10 -2.53 18.57
N ASP A 256 -16.67 -1.37 18.91
CA ASP A 256 -16.84 -0.24 17.98
C ASP A 256 -15.54 0.50 17.61
N ALA A 257 -14.40 0.11 18.20
CA ALA A 257 -13.11 0.77 18.01
C ALA A 257 -12.48 0.54 16.63
N TYR A 258 -12.94 -0.47 15.88
CA TYR A 258 -12.35 -0.89 14.60
C TYR A 258 -13.36 -0.92 13.46
N LEU A 259 -14.45 -0.16 13.59
CA LEU A 259 -15.45 0.02 12.53
C LEU A 259 -15.04 1.19 11.63
N PHE A 260 -15.14 0.99 10.32
CA PHE A 260 -15.03 2.05 9.32
C PHE A 260 -16.32 2.13 8.53
N ASP A 261 -17.11 3.17 8.78
CA ASP A 261 -18.29 3.49 7.99
C ASP A 261 -17.85 4.01 6.61
N ILE A 262 -18.28 3.34 5.54
CA ILE A 262 -17.94 3.73 4.16
C ILE A 262 -18.67 5.03 3.78
N GLY A 263 -19.79 5.33 4.46
CA GLY A 263 -20.61 6.51 4.29
C GLY A 263 -21.49 6.51 3.05
N HIS A 264 -22.57 7.30 3.10
CA HIS A 264 -23.50 7.55 1.98
C HIS A 264 -23.15 8.79 1.14
N ASN A 265 -22.08 9.50 1.50
CA ASN A 265 -21.85 10.87 1.04
C ASN A 265 -21.15 10.96 -0.32
N TYR A 266 -21.57 10.10 -1.26
CA TYR A 266 -21.09 10.11 -2.65
C TYR A 266 -21.47 11.40 -3.39
N ASP A 267 -22.50 12.11 -2.94
CA ASP A 267 -23.03 13.35 -3.54
C ASP A 267 -22.99 14.58 -2.59
N ASP A 268 -22.45 14.45 -1.38
CA ASP A 268 -22.42 15.56 -0.42
C ASP A 268 -21.24 16.50 -0.70
N ALA A 269 -21.50 17.53 -1.51
CA ALA A 269 -20.54 18.57 -1.88
C ALA A 269 -19.92 19.29 -0.67
N ALA A 270 -20.55 19.29 0.51
CA ALA A 270 -20.04 20.00 1.70
C ALA A 270 -18.81 19.33 2.34
N LEU A 271 -18.75 17.99 2.33
CA LEU A 271 -17.59 17.23 2.81
C LEU A 271 -16.38 17.41 1.89
N TRP A 272 -16.63 17.51 0.59
CA TRP A 272 -15.61 17.78 -0.41
C TRP A 272 -15.22 19.27 -0.48
N GLU A 273 -16.10 20.22 -0.10
CA GLU A 273 -15.73 21.63 0.06
C GLU A 273 -14.69 21.83 1.19
N GLY A 274 -14.78 21.05 2.28
CA GLY A 274 -13.78 21.04 3.35
C GLY A 274 -12.40 20.53 2.90
N LEU A 275 -12.38 19.49 2.05
CA LEU A 275 -11.16 19.00 1.38
C LEU A 275 -10.69 19.94 0.24
N ALA A 276 -11.62 20.66 -0.40
CA ALA A 276 -11.33 21.66 -1.43
C ALA A 276 -10.67 22.94 -0.87
N GLY A 277 -10.66 23.12 0.46
CA GLY A 277 -9.78 24.09 1.13
C GLY A 277 -8.30 23.90 0.77
N PHE A 278 -7.91 22.69 0.35
CA PHE A 278 -6.55 22.36 -0.13
C PHE A 278 -6.41 22.29 -1.67
N VAL A 279 -7.49 22.08 -2.43
CA VAL A 279 -7.44 22.01 -3.92
C VAL A 279 -8.70 22.59 -4.55
N ALA A 280 -8.52 23.61 -5.39
CA ALA A 280 -9.61 24.39 -5.97
C ALA A 280 -10.48 23.63 -6.97
N GLY A 281 -11.80 23.68 -6.74
CA GLY A 281 -12.82 23.85 -7.78
C GLY A 281 -13.53 22.60 -8.29
N THR A 282 -14.76 22.37 -7.82
CA THR A 282 -15.99 22.22 -8.64
C THR A 282 -17.22 22.09 -7.74
N LYS A 283 -18.36 22.66 -8.18
CA LYS A 283 -19.68 22.57 -7.54
C LYS A 283 -20.60 21.62 -8.32
N SER A 284 -21.34 20.76 -7.63
CA SER A 284 -22.72 20.37 -7.96
C SER A 284 -23.24 19.42 -6.88
N GLY A 285 -24.47 19.63 -6.41
CA GLY A 285 -25.15 18.75 -5.45
C GLY A 285 -26.16 17.82 -6.11
N SER A 286 -26.51 16.75 -5.39
CA SER A 286 -27.74 15.96 -5.56
C SER A 286 -28.17 15.34 -4.24
N GLU A 287 -29.48 15.10 -4.13
CA GLU A 287 -30.20 14.64 -2.94
C GLU A 287 -29.82 13.20 -2.54
N ALA A 288 -29.62 12.97 -1.25
CA ALA A 288 -29.33 11.67 -0.67
C ALA A 288 -30.51 10.70 -0.89
N SER A 289 -30.28 9.63 -1.64
CA SER A 289 -31.17 8.47 -1.68
C SER A 289 -30.98 7.62 -0.41
N GLU A 290 -32.06 7.11 0.16
CA GLU A 290 -32.10 6.09 1.23
C GLU A 290 -31.49 4.75 0.74
N SER A 291 -30.18 4.70 0.49
CA SER A 291 -29.47 3.45 0.22
C SER A 291 -29.09 2.79 1.55
N GLU A 292 -29.03 1.46 1.59
CA GLU A 292 -28.52 0.73 2.76
C GLU A 292 -27.00 0.92 2.84
N GLY A 293 -26.48 1.28 4.01
CA GLY A 293 -25.05 1.57 4.18
C GLY A 293 -24.25 0.34 4.58
N PHE A 294 -22.93 0.44 4.36
CA PHE A 294 -21.99 -0.61 4.67
C PHE A 294 -20.85 -0.10 5.55
N THR A 295 -20.47 -0.94 6.50
CA THR A 295 -19.40 -0.72 7.45
C THR A 295 -18.37 -1.84 7.33
N ILE A 296 -17.09 -1.51 7.38
CA ILE A 296 -15.99 -2.47 7.45
C ILE A 296 -15.63 -2.70 8.93
N ASP A 297 -15.83 -3.92 9.41
CA ASP A 297 -15.48 -4.36 10.76
C ASP A 297 -14.11 -5.05 10.76
N ALA A 298 -13.12 -4.39 11.34
CA ALA A 298 -11.75 -4.91 11.47
C ALA A 298 -11.43 -5.44 12.88
N ALA A 299 -12.43 -5.70 13.72
CA ALA A 299 -12.21 -6.11 15.11
C ALA A 299 -11.50 -7.47 15.21
N GLU A 300 -12.04 -8.51 14.55
CA GLU A 300 -11.51 -9.88 14.59
C GLU A 300 -10.64 -10.22 13.39
N MET A 301 -10.96 -9.67 12.22
CA MET A 301 -10.26 -9.91 10.95
C MET A 301 -9.94 -8.57 10.31
N GLY A 302 -8.67 -8.28 10.04
CA GLY A 302 -8.29 -7.00 9.44
C GLY A 302 -6.84 -6.97 8.95
N ASN A 303 -6.39 -5.83 8.44
CA ASN A 303 -4.98 -5.62 8.07
C ASN A 303 -4.34 -4.51 8.91
N VAL A 304 -3.18 -4.00 8.50
CA VAL A 304 -2.50 -2.87 9.17
C VAL A 304 -3.37 -1.60 9.27
N GLY A 305 -4.34 -1.41 8.37
CA GLY A 305 -5.20 -0.21 8.34
C GLY A 305 -5.97 0.03 9.65
N ARG A 306 -6.33 -1.04 10.37
CA ARG A 306 -7.03 -0.97 11.67
C ARG A 306 -6.24 -0.27 12.79
N PHE A 307 -4.94 -0.10 12.61
CA PHE A 307 -4.04 0.55 13.58
C PHE A 307 -3.77 2.03 13.27
N ILE A 308 -4.28 2.56 12.16
CA ILE A 308 -4.07 3.96 11.80
C ILE A 308 -4.94 4.82 12.70
N ASN A 309 -4.31 5.69 13.51
CA ASN A 309 -5.01 6.49 14.50
C ASN A 309 -5.72 7.72 13.91
N HIS A 310 -6.58 8.31 14.74
CA HIS A 310 -7.21 9.59 14.45
C HIS A 310 -6.25 10.78 14.62
N SER A 311 -6.40 11.78 13.76
CA SER A 311 -5.93 13.15 14.01
C SER A 311 -6.94 14.20 13.51
N CYS A 312 -7.05 15.31 14.24
CA CYS A 312 -7.78 16.51 13.78
C CYS A 312 -7.02 17.26 12.67
N SER A 313 -5.73 16.98 12.49
CA SER A 313 -4.90 17.44 11.37
C SER A 313 -4.19 16.23 10.75
N PRO A 314 -4.92 15.40 9.98
CA PRO A 314 -4.39 14.16 9.47
C PRO A 314 -3.45 14.35 8.28
N ASN A 315 -2.51 13.43 8.12
CA ASN A 315 -1.63 13.36 6.95
C ASN A 315 -2.09 12.30 5.91
N LEU A 316 -3.14 11.53 6.22
CA LEU A 316 -3.83 10.62 5.30
C LEU A 316 -5.30 11.02 5.08
N TYR A 317 -5.84 10.60 3.95
CA TYR A 317 -7.29 10.61 3.69
C TYR A 317 -7.74 9.29 3.05
N ALA A 318 -9.00 8.94 3.28
CA ALA A 318 -9.65 7.77 2.68
C ALA A 318 -10.22 8.12 1.30
N GLN A 319 -10.06 7.20 0.35
CA GLN A 319 -10.53 7.31 -1.03
C GLN A 319 -11.21 6.01 -1.43
N ASN A 320 -12.46 6.11 -1.87
CA ASN A 320 -13.22 4.97 -2.38
C ASN A 320 -12.71 4.57 -3.77
N VAL A 321 -12.41 3.30 -3.97
CA VAL A 321 -11.86 2.74 -5.21
C VAL A 321 -12.60 1.46 -5.60
N LEU A 322 -12.91 1.30 -6.89
CA LEU A 322 -13.40 0.06 -7.47
C LEU A 322 -12.43 -0.49 -8.51
N PHE A 323 -12.20 -1.80 -8.48
CA PHE A 323 -11.43 -2.47 -9.52
C PHE A 323 -11.92 -3.89 -9.84
N ASP A 324 -12.45 -4.64 -8.89
CA ASP A 324 -12.82 -6.05 -9.09
C ASP A 324 -14.34 -6.29 -9.26
N HIS A 325 -15.17 -5.30 -8.92
CA HIS A 325 -16.60 -5.24 -9.22
C HIS A 325 -17.04 -3.81 -9.57
N ASP A 326 -18.27 -3.65 -10.05
CA ASP A 326 -18.86 -2.33 -10.39
C ASP A 326 -19.92 -1.86 -9.36
N ASP A 327 -20.06 -2.59 -8.24
CA ASP A 327 -20.94 -2.23 -7.13
C ASP A 327 -20.44 -1.00 -6.36
N ARG A 328 -21.18 0.10 -6.43
CA ARG A 328 -20.77 1.41 -5.89
C ARG A 328 -21.05 1.57 -4.39
N GLU A 329 -21.85 0.69 -3.81
CA GLU A 329 -22.16 0.71 -2.38
C GLU A 329 -21.07 0.05 -1.54
N MET A 330 -20.25 -0.80 -2.16
CA MET A 330 -19.22 -1.59 -1.49
C MET A 330 -17.80 -1.31 -2.04
N PRO A 331 -17.35 -0.05 -2.18
CA PRO A 331 -16.01 0.22 -2.67
C PRO A 331 -14.94 -0.27 -1.70
N HIS A 332 -13.72 -0.40 -2.22
CA HIS A 332 -12.55 -0.52 -1.37
C HIS A 332 -12.20 0.85 -0.78
N VAL A 333 -11.92 0.89 0.53
CA VAL A 333 -11.46 2.09 1.23
C VAL A 333 -9.94 2.14 1.23
N MET A 334 -9.37 3.03 0.43
CA MET A 334 -7.93 3.14 0.22
C MET A 334 -7.37 4.40 0.88
N PHE A 335 -6.32 4.28 1.68
CA PHE A 335 -5.62 5.45 2.23
C PHE A 335 -4.55 5.98 1.29
N PHE A 336 -4.57 7.28 1.07
CA PHE A 336 -3.56 8.03 0.34
C PHE A 336 -2.97 9.13 1.21
N ALA A 337 -1.68 9.41 1.00
CA ALA A 337 -1.00 10.53 1.66
C ALA A 337 -1.57 11.87 1.17
N ALA A 338 -2.06 12.71 2.08
CA ALA A 338 -2.52 14.06 1.78
C ALA A 338 -1.32 14.98 1.47
N GLU A 339 -0.19 14.73 2.13
CA GLU A 339 1.02 15.56 2.05
C GLU A 339 2.29 14.71 1.97
N ASN A 340 3.46 15.36 1.91
CA ASN A 340 4.72 14.66 1.99
C ASN A 340 5.00 14.31 3.46
N ILE A 341 5.01 13.02 3.78
CA ILE A 341 5.15 12.53 5.16
C ILE A 341 6.61 12.13 5.39
N PRO A 342 7.31 12.74 6.36
CA PRO A 342 8.65 12.33 6.79
C PRO A 342 8.70 10.88 7.31
N PRO A 343 9.89 10.23 7.26
CA PRO A 343 10.07 8.94 7.95
C PRO A 343 9.75 9.05 9.44
N LEU A 344 9.14 8.00 9.98
CA LEU A 344 8.75 7.80 11.39
C LEU A 344 7.67 8.74 11.91
N GLU A 345 7.13 9.62 11.08
CA GLU A 345 5.91 10.35 11.42
C GLU A 345 4.72 9.39 11.47
N GLU A 346 3.85 9.57 12.46
CA GLU A 346 2.65 8.75 12.60
C GLU A 346 1.66 9.04 11.48
N LEU A 347 1.15 7.97 10.89
CA LEU A 347 0.10 8.04 9.88
C LEU A 347 -1.25 8.14 10.58
N THR A 348 -2.03 9.15 10.20
CA THR A 348 -3.34 9.42 10.81
C THR A 348 -4.36 9.88 9.78
N TYR A 349 -5.64 9.58 10.02
CA TYR A 349 -6.77 10.07 9.22
C TYR A 349 -7.86 10.68 10.11
N HIS A 350 -8.76 11.47 9.53
CA HIS A 350 -9.91 11.99 10.26
C HIS A 350 -10.99 10.90 10.36
N TYR A 351 -11.42 10.52 11.57
CA TYR A 351 -12.36 9.41 11.79
C TYR A 351 -13.81 9.78 11.44
N ASN A 352 -14.08 11.05 11.16
CA ASN A 352 -15.40 11.57 10.78
C ASN A 352 -16.53 11.28 11.77
N TYR A 353 -16.21 11.01 13.04
CA TYR A 353 -17.21 11.01 14.10
C TYR A 353 -17.74 12.42 14.32
N THR A 354 -19.07 12.55 14.37
CA THR A 354 -19.72 13.78 14.78
C THR A 354 -19.90 13.79 16.29
N ILE A 355 -19.37 14.84 16.94
CA ILE A 355 -19.49 15.03 18.40
C ILE A 355 -20.98 14.98 18.80
N GLY A 356 -21.29 14.15 19.80
CA GLY A 356 -22.63 14.03 20.36
C GLY A 356 -23.60 13.13 19.59
N GLN A 357 -23.17 12.51 18.47
CA GLN A 357 -23.98 11.53 17.74
C GLN A 357 -23.73 10.08 18.17
N VAL A 358 -22.60 9.79 18.83
CA VAL A 358 -22.29 8.44 19.30
C VAL A 358 -23.08 8.14 20.59
N ARG A 359 -23.87 7.06 20.58
CA ARG A 359 -24.71 6.65 21.71
C ARG A 359 -24.31 5.28 22.26
N ASP A 360 -24.52 5.05 23.55
CA ASP A 360 -24.39 3.75 24.19
C ASP A 360 -25.65 2.88 23.98
N SER A 361 -25.64 1.65 24.51
CA SER A 361 -26.77 0.72 24.40
C SER A 361 -28.06 1.20 25.09
N GLN A 362 -27.97 2.21 25.95
CA GLN A 362 -29.09 2.82 26.66
C GLN A 362 -29.52 4.15 26.03
N GLY A 363 -28.88 4.57 24.93
CA GLY A 363 -29.16 5.82 24.22
C GLY A 363 -28.49 7.06 24.81
N ASN A 364 -27.55 6.91 25.76
CA ASN A 364 -26.80 8.04 26.31
C ASN A 364 -25.64 8.43 25.39
N GLU A 365 -25.23 9.70 25.42
CA GLU A 365 -24.01 10.15 24.72
C GLU A 365 -22.77 9.41 25.20
N LYS A 366 -22.03 8.79 24.28
CA LYS A 366 -20.67 8.35 24.55
C LYS A 366 -19.73 9.51 24.29
N VAL A 367 -18.83 9.75 25.25
CA VAL A 367 -17.81 10.78 25.14
C VAL A 367 -16.44 10.12 25.13
N LYS A 368 -15.59 10.47 24.18
CA LYS A 368 -14.18 10.06 24.17
C LYS A 368 -13.29 11.26 23.85
N GLU A 369 -12.30 11.51 24.70
CA GLU A 369 -11.34 12.60 24.51
C GLU A 369 -10.40 12.32 23.33
N CYS A 370 -9.99 13.38 22.64
CA CYS A 370 -9.02 13.31 21.55
C CYS A 370 -7.62 13.71 22.04
N TYR A 371 -6.65 12.81 21.86
CA TYR A 371 -5.25 13.01 22.23
C TYR A 371 -4.31 13.09 21.01
N CYS A 372 -4.80 13.59 19.86
CA CYS A 372 -4.02 13.63 18.63
C CYS A 372 -2.84 14.61 18.66
N GLY A 373 -2.84 15.57 19.60
CA GLY A 373 -1.76 16.56 19.74
C GLY A 373 -1.78 17.70 18.71
N SER A 374 -2.76 17.76 17.81
CA SER A 374 -2.93 18.88 16.88
C SER A 374 -3.27 20.19 17.60
N SER A 375 -2.77 21.32 17.09
CA SER A 375 -3.17 22.67 17.55
C SER A 375 -4.64 22.99 17.28
N GLU A 376 -5.22 22.36 16.26
CA GLU A 376 -6.62 22.52 15.85
C GLU A 376 -7.54 21.48 16.51
N CYS A 377 -7.05 20.76 17.52
CA CYS A 377 -7.81 19.70 18.18
C CYS A 377 -9.04 20.25 18.91
N GLN A 378 -10.21 19.67 18.65
CA GLN A 378 -11.47 20.00 19.34
C GLN A 378 -11.59 19.34 20.73
N GLY A 379 -10.59 18.56 21.15
CA GLY A 379 -10.54 17.88 22.45
C GLY A 379 -11.40 16.62 22.56
N ARG A 380 -12.26 16.32 21.59
CA ARG A 380 -13.12 15.13 21.56
C ARG A 380 -12.98 14.36 20.26
N LEU A 381 -12.99 13.04 20.37
CA LEU A 381 -13.14 12.10 19.25
C LEU A 381 -14.62 11.88 18.94
N TYR A 382 -15.46 11.71 19.97
CA TYR A 382 -16.93 11.71 19.85
C TYR A 382 -17.62 12.19 21.13
#